data_AF-A0A6I6K437-F1
#
_entry.id   AF-A0A6I6K437-F1
#
_cell.length_a   1.000
_cell.length_b   1.000
_cell.length_c   1.000
_cell.angle_alpha   90.00
_cell.angle_beta   90.00
_cell.angle_gamma   90.00
#
_symmetry.space_group_name_H-M   'P 1'
#
loop_
_entity.id
_entity.type
_entity.pdbx_description
1 polymer ?
#
loop_
_entity_poly.entity_id
_entity_poly.type
_entity_poly.pdbx_seq_one_letter_code
_entity_poly.pdbx_strand_id
1 'polypeptide(L)'
;MESKIASAIGMKYSPVAVLFTDDKPENAMQFKEGRWGCVVTMFIAAAKGRTAIFDRKTFGCLGGGVGLGFGNQYVHFPGGIECYVSTGNKEFARTPEAANFRTSTPLDEGEGYFKSPEIAKKFVDALPMTEVPTTYVVYKPLDQLTEEETPEVVVFLANVEQLSALSVLANYERGTGPSVIMPFGAGCHTLGIIPYAEAKSGEPSAVIGLTDISARRHVDKDLLSFAVPFSMFLKMEENVEGSFLKKEVWMNLMERNN
;
A
#
# COMPACT_ATOMS: atom_id res chain seq x y z
N MET A 1 15.37 4.43 11.83
CA MET A 1 15.88 5.55 10.99
C MET A 1 14.90 6.71 11.06
N GLU A 2 15.36 7.92 11.38
CA GLU A 2 14.51 9.12 11.29
C GLU A 2 14.46 9.65 9.85
N SER A 3 13.27 10.01 9.34
CA SER A 3 13.12 10.57 7.98
C SER A 3 13.21 12.09 8.00
N LYS A 4 14.18 12.62 7.25
CA LYS A 4 14.33 14.06 6.99
C LYS A 4 13.14 14.58 6.20
N ILE A 5 12.61 13.79 5.25
CA ILE A 5 11.43 14.15 4.47
C ILE A 5 10.24 14.36 5.38
N ALA A 6 9.93 13.36 6.23
CA ALA A 6 8.78 13.40 7.13
C ALA A 6 8.82 14.62 8.07
N SER A 7 10.01 14.92 8.59
CA SER A 7 10.27 16.10 9.41
C SER A 7 10.09 17.41 8.62
N ALA A 8 10.67 17.52 7.43
CA ALA A 8 10.63 18.72 6.60
C ALA A 8 9.23 19.09 6.11
N ILE A 9 8.32 18.12 6.00
CA ILE A 9 6.93 18.34 5.57
C ILE A 9 5.87 18.16 6.66
N GLY A 10 6.31 18.14 7.93
CA GLY A 10 5.43 18.17 9.09
C GLY A 10 4.45 16.99 9.15
N MET A 11 4.95 15.77 8.90
CA MET A 11 4.09 14.58 8.93
C MET A 11 3.62 14.27 10.35
N LYS A 12 2.33 13.96 10.47
CA LYS A 12 1.71 13.51 11.73
C LYS A 12 2.08 12.07 12.10
N TYR A 13 2.20 11.20 11.09
CA TYR A 13 2.43 9.77 11.26
C TYR A 13 3.85 9.40 10.85
N SER A 14 4.44 8.41 11.52
CA SER A 14 5.74 7.86 11.11
C SER A 14 5.57 7.18 9.74
N PRO A 15 6.50 7.39 8.78
CA PRO A 15 6.55 6.57 7.57
C PRO A 15 6.65 5.10 7.95
N VAL A 16 6.05 4.22 7.16
CA VAL A 16 6.06 2.78 7.43
C VAL A 16 7.03 2.10 6.48
N ALA A 17 8.02 1.42 7.05
CA ALA A 17 8.87 0.49 6.34
C ALA A 17 8.14 -0.83 6.07
N VAL A 18 8.30 -1.33 4.84
CA VAL A 18 7.86 -2.66 4.43
C VAL A 18 9.09 -3.55 4.30
N LEU A 19 9.16 -4.61 5.11
CA LEU A 19 10.31 -5.51 5.19
C LEU A 19 9.89 -6.93 4.78
N PHE A 20 10.84 -7.67 4.20
CA PHE A 20 10.78 -9.11 4.00
C PHE A 20 11.79 -9.78 4.93
N THR A 21 11.34 -10.73 5.75
CA THR A 21 12.23 -11.46 6.67
C THR A 21 11.70 -12.85 6.98
N ASP A 22 12.60 -13.76 7.34
CA ASP A 22 12.26 -15.08 7.89
C ASP A 22 12.13 -15.05 9.42
N ASP A 23 12.66 -14.01 10.06
CA ASP A 23 12.62 -13.84 11.51
C ASP A 23 11.34 -13.13 11.93
N LYS A 24 10.60 -13.74 12.85
CA LYS A 24 9.37 -13.16 13.38
C LYS A 24 9.69 -12.03 14.37
N PRO A 25 9.29 -10.77 14.09
CA PRO A 25 9.49 -9.66 15.04
C PRO A 25 8.75 -9.89 16.36
N GLU A 26 9.38 -9.52 17.47
CA GLU A 26 8.76 -9.56 18.80
C GLU A 26 7.59 -8.56 18.91
N ASN A 27 6.57 -8.90 19.71
CA ASN A 27 5.43 -8.04 20.02
C ASN A 27 4.63 -7.51 18.81
N ALA A 28 4.77 -8.14 17.65
CA ALA A 28 4.07 -7.75 16.44
C ALA A 28 2.60 -8.17 16.43
N MET A 29 1.76 -7.31 15.86
CA MET A 29 0.36 -7.62 15.57
C MET A 29 0.30 -8.60 14.40
N GLN A 30 -0.46 -9.68 14.56
CA GLN A 30 -0.69 -10.68 13.52
C GLN A 30 -2.17 -11.05 13.49
N PHE A 31 -2.72 -11.27 12.30
CA PHE A 31 -4.05 -11.87 12.19
C PHE A 31 -4.04 -13.30 12.73
N LYS A 32 -5.22 -13.80 13.10
CA LYS A 32 -5.40 -15.22 13.40
C LYS A 32 -5.67 -15.96 12.09
N GLU A 33 -5.12 -17.17 11.96
CA GLU A 33 -5.37 -18.03 10.81
C GLU A 33 -6.89 -18.25 10.61
N GLY A 34 -7.32 -18.20 9.35
CA GLY A 34 -8.74 -18.35 8.97
C GLY A 34 -9.65 -17.18 9.42
N ARG A 35 -9.10 -16.09 9.97
CA ARG A 35 -9.88 -14.89 10.33
C ARG A 35 -9.68 -13.78 9.31
N TRP A 36 -10.79 -13.17 8.94
CA TRP A 36 -10.80 -11.98 8.10
C TRP A 36 -10.09 -10.80 8.81
N GLY A 37 -9.31 -10.04 8.05
CA GLY A 37 -8.63 -8.84 8.49
C GLY A 37 -8.25 -7.95 7.31
N CYS A 38 -8.12 -6.65 7.55
CA CYS A 38 -7.78 -5.66 6.54
C CYS A 38 -6.33 -5.20 6.69
N VAL A 39 -5.49 -5.49 5.69
CA VAL A 39 -4.07 -5.08 5.67
C VAL A 39 -3.91 -3.56 5.75
N VAL A 40 -4.83 -2.79 5.16
CA VAL A 40 -4.81 -1.31 5.28
C VAL A 40 -4.99 -0.89 6.75
N THR A 41 -5.83 -1.58 7.53
CA THR A 41 -5.97 -1.26 8.97
C THR A 41 -4.69 -1.54 9.74
N MET A 42 -3.98 -2.63 9.40
CA MET A 42 -2.68 -2.96 10.00
C MET A 42 -1.58 -1.97 9.60
N PHE A 43 -1.62 -1.49 8.35
CA PHE A 43 -0.77 -0.40 7.88
C PHE A 43 -1.01 0.90 8.66
N ILE A 44 -2.27 1.28 8.90
CA ILE A 44 -2.57 2.45 9.75
C ILE A 44 -2.09 2.25 11.20
N ALA A 45 -2.17 1.03 11.73
CA ALA A 45 -1.61 0.72 13.05
C ALA A 45 -0.08 0.88 13.07
N ALA A 46 0.61 0.49 11.98
CA ALA A 46 2.03 0.73 11.80
C ALA A 46 2.39 2.20 11.71
N ALA A 47 1.64 2.99 10.94
CA ALA A 47 1.85 4.44 10.91
C ALA A 47 1.64 5.12 12.28
N LYS A 48 0.92 4.45 13.21
CA LYS A 48 0.68 4.85 14.60
C LYS A 48 1.64 4.21 15.62
N GLY A 49 2.72 3.58 15.16
CA GLY A 49 3.79 3.08 16.04
C GLY A 49 3.73 1.59 16.39
N ARG A 50 2.85 0.79 15.77
CA ARG A 50 2.72 -0.65 16.03
C ARG A 50 3.34 -1.51 14.93
N THR A 51 4.21 -2.45 15.27
CA THR A 51 4.66 -3.42 14.25
C THR A 51 3.54 -4.40 13.90
N ALA A 52 3.32 -4.64 12.60
CA ALA A 52 2.36 -5.57 12.05
C ALA A 52 3.05 -6.58 11.13
N ILE A 53 2.68 -7.86 11.22
CA ILE A 53 3.31 -8.94 10.46
C ILE A 53 2.24 -9.78 9.75
N PHE A 54 2.63 -10.34 8.61
CA PHE A 54 1.79 -11.20 7.81
C PHE A 54 2.60 -12.38 7.31
N ASP A 55 1.95 -13.52 7.16
CA ASP A 55 2.49 -14.71 6.49
C ASP A 55 1.41 -15.33 5.59
N ARG A 56 1.79 -16.40 4.89
CA ARG A 56 0.91 -17.15 3.96
C ARG A 56 -0.33 -17.76 4.62
N LYS A 57 -0.41 -17.82 5.96
CA LYS A 57 -1.56 -18.33 6.73
C LYS A 57 -2.38 -17.21 7.37
N THR A 58 -1.79 -16.03 7.56
CA THR A 58 -2.40 -14.92 8.31
C THR A 58 -2.38 -13.58 7.55
N PHE A 59 -2.77 -13.57 6.28
CA PHE A 59 -2.84 -12.35 5.46
C PHE A 59 -4.21 -11.62 5.50
N GLY A 60 -5.18 -12.14 6.26
CA GLY A 60 -6.47 -11.50 6.52
C GLY A 60 -7.53 -11.77 5.45
N CYS A 61 -7.45 -11.14 4.28
CA CYS A 61 -8.37 -11.36 3.16
C CYS A 61 -7.61 -11.68 1.87
N LEU A 62 -8.26 -12.29 0.88
CA LEU A 62 -7.59 -12.70 -0.37
C LEU A 62 -6.91 -11.53 -1.10
N GLY A 63 -7.56 -10.35 -1.16
CA GLY A 63 -6.92 -9.15 -1.71
C GLY A 63 -5.73 -8.65 -0.87
N GLY A 64 -5.74 -8.89 0.45
CA GLY A 64 -4.59 -8.68 1.32
C GLY A 64 -3.43 -9.63 0.98
N GLY A 65 -3.72 -10.91 0.78
CA GLY A 65 -2.71 -11.90 0.38
C GLY A 65 -2.08 -11.60 -0.97
N VAL A 66 -2.87 -11.19 -1.98
CA VAL A 66 -2.34 -10.68 -3.25
C VAL A 66 -1.49 -9.43 -3.02
N GLY A 67 -2.02 -8.41 -2.33
CA GLY A 67 -1.33 -7.14 -2.12
C GLY A 67 -0.02 -7.25 -1.34
N LEU A 68 0.07 -8.19 -0.39
CA LEU A 68 1.28 -8.48 0.36
C LEU A 68 2.32 -9.27 -0.45
N GLY A 69 1.95 -9.85 -1.59
CA GLY A 69 2.85 -10.64 -2.43
C GLY A 69 2.97 -12.10 -2.00
N PHE A 70 1.90 -12.70 -1.46
CA PHE A 70 1.83 -14.14 -1.20
C PHE A 70 1.20 -14.90 -2.38
N GLY A 71 1.53 -14.49 -3.60
CA GLY A 71 1.00 -15.10 -4.82
C GLY A 71 -0.40 -14.66 -5.22
N ASN A 72 -0.91 -15.27 -6.29
CA ASN A 72 -2.25 -15.00 -6.78
C ASN A 72 -3.31 -15.69 -5.91
N GLN A 73 -3.66 -15.06 -4.79
CA GLN A 73 -4.72 -15.54 -3.89
C GLN A 73 -6.13 -15.40 -4.49
N TYR A 74 -6.31 -14.65 -5.57
CA TYR A 74 -7.62 -14.52 -6.21
C TYR A 74 -8.11 -15.80 -6.88
N VAL A 75 -7.24 -16.76 -7.17
CA VAL A 75 -7.66 -18.10 -7.63
C VAL A 75 -8.52 -18.84 -6.59
N HIS A 76 -8.46 -18.41 -5.33
CA HIS A 76 -9.26 -18.93 -4.22
C HIS A 76 -10.50 -18.07 -3.93
N PHE A 77 -10.78 -17.04 -4.73
CA PHE A 77 -11.95 -16.18 -4.54
C PHE A 77 -13.20 -16.91 -5.03
N PRO A 78 -14.12 -17.29 -4.14
CA PRO A 78 -15.25 -18.12 -4.53
C PRO A 78 -16.25 -17.28 -5.33
N GLY A 79 -16.80 -17.86 -6.40
CA GLY A 79 -17.66 -17.14 -7.35
C GLY A 79 -16.91 -16.26 -8.37
N GLY A 80 -15.57 -16.24 -8.35
CA GLY A 80 -14.71 -15.51 -9.29
C GLY A 80 -14.46 -14.06 -8.86
N ILE A 81 -13.19 -13.67 -8.74
CA ILE A 81 -12.82 -12.30 -8.35
C ILE A 81 -13.34 -11.28 -9.38
N GLU A 82 -13.28 -11.63 -10.66
CA GLU A 82 -13.67 -10.79 -11.78
C GLU A 82 -15.16 -10.48 -11.76
N CYS A 83 -15.99 -11.42 -11.32
CA CYS A 83 -17.41 -11.21 -11.08
C CYS A 83 -17.59 -10.29 -9.87
N TYR A 84 -16.90 -10.56 -8.76
CA TYR A 84 -17.02 -9.77 -7.54
C TYR A 84 -16.67 -8.29 -7.73
N VAL A 85 -15.57 -7.96 -8.42
CA VAL A 85 -15.18 -6.56 -8.65
C VAL A 85 -15.98 -5.88 -9.78
N SER A 86 -16.92 -6.59 -10.41
CA SER A 86 -17.80 -6.09 -11.47
C SER A 86 -19.28 -6.25 -11.12
N THR A 87 -19.95 -7.28 -11.65
CA THR A 87 -21.42 -7.44 -11.63
C THR A 87 -21.95 -8.27 -10.47
N GLY A 88 -21.07 -8.81 -9.63
CA GLY A 88 -21.40 -9.85 -8.65
C GLY A 88 -21.68 -11.20 -9.30
N ASN A 89 -21.97 -12.18 -8.46
CA ASN A 89 -22.35 -13.55 -8.85
C ASN A 89 -23.57 -14.01 -8.05
N LYS A 90 -24.76 -13.79 -8.61
CA LYS A 90 -26.06 -14.12 -7.99
C LYS A 90 -26.25 -15.61 -7.75
N GLU A 91 -25.69 -16.45 -8.62
CA GLU A 91 -25.78 -17.91 -8.47
C GLU A 91 -24.92 -18.37 -7.29
N PHE A 92 -23.67 -17.92 -7.24
CA PHE A 92 -22.77 -18.21 -6.14
C PHE A 92 -23.31 -17.69 -4.81
N ALA A 93 -23.86 -16.48 -4.77
CA ALA A 93 -24.39 -15.88 -3.55
C ALA A 93 -25.54 -16.68 -2.89
N ARG A 94 -26.19 -17.59 -3.62
CA ARG A 94 -27.25 -18.48 -3.10
C ARG A 94 -26.71 -19.80 -2.54
N THR A 95 -25.42 -20.04 -2.63
CA THR A 95 -24.78 -21.28 -2.16
C THR A 95 -24.48 -21.24 -0.66
N PRO A 96 -24.45 -22.38 0.04
CA PRO A 96 -24.01 -22.45 1.44
C PRO A 96 -22.59 -21.91 1.66
N GLU A 97 -21.71 -22.07 0.68
CA GLU A 97 -20.31 -21.60 0.71
C GLU A 97 -20.23 -20.07 0.81
N ALA A 98 -21.12 -19.35 0.11
CA ALA A 98 -21.17 -17.90 0.15
C ALA A 98 -21.53 -17.35 1.55
N ALA A 99 -22.30 -18.08 2.35
CA ALA A 99 -22.79 -17.61 3.66
C ALA A 99 -21.66 -17.30 4.66
N ASN A 100 -20.49 -17.92 4.49
CA ASN A 100 -19.33 -17.72 5.38
C ASN A 100 -18.25 -16.81 4.78
N PHE A 101 -18.43 -16.35 3.54
CA PHE A 101 -17.42 -15.56 2.85
C PHE A 101 -17.68 -14.06 3.07
N ARG A 102 -16.72 -13.40 3.73
CA ARG A 102 -16.84 -11.98 4.10
C ARG A 102 -16.27 -11.07 3.03
N THR A 103 -17.12 -10.21 2.49
CA THR A 103 -16.80 -9.14 1.54
C THR A 103 -17.32 -7.80 2.05
N SER A 104 -16.81 -6.70 1.46
CA SER A 104 -17.31 -5.35 1.78
C SER A 104 -18.66 -5.07 1.14
N THR A 105 -18.91 -5.69 -0.01
CA THR A 105 -20.14 -5.54 -0.81
C THR A 105 -20.81 -6.90 -0.96
N PRO A 106 -22.16 -6.98 -1.03
CA PRO A 106 -22.86 -8.25 -1.25
C PRO A 106 -22.35 -9.00 -2.49
N LEU A 107 -22.20 -10.32 -2.37
CA LEU A 107 -21.63 -11.17 -3.43
C LEU A 107 -22.48 -11.23 -4.70
N ASP A 108 -23.80 -11.02 -4.58
CA ASP A 108 -24.75 -11.01 -5.68
C ASP A 108 -24.79 -9.68 -6.46
N GLU A 109 -24.39 -8.58 -5.81
CA GLU A 109 -24.27 -7.25 -6.40
C GLU A 109 -22.87 -6.99 -6.97
N GLY A 110 -21.83 -7.45 -6.27
CA GLY A 110 -20.44 -7.10 -6.57
C GLY A 110 -20.13 -5.61 -6.37
N GLU A 111 -18.90 -5.21 -6.61
CA GLU A 111 -18.41 -3.85 -6.33
C GLU A 111 -18.73 -2.84 -7.43
N GLY A 112 -19.01 -3.30 -8.65
CA GLY A 112 -19.31 -2.40 -9.77
C GLY A 112 -18.14 -1.53 -10.23
N TYR A 113 -16.90 -1.87 -9.84
CA TYR A 113 -15.72 -1.09 -10.23
C TYR A 113 -15.35 -1.29 -11.70
N PHE A 114 -15.65 -2.47 -12.22
CA PHE A 114 -15.55 -2.77 -13.64
C PHE A 114 -16.92 -2.99 -14.26
N LYS A 115 -17.07 -2.55 -15.51
CA LYS A 115 -18.32 -2.68 -16.26
C LYS A 115 -18.70 -4.15 -16.53
N SER A 116 -17.73 -5.05 -16.63
CA SER A 116 -17.99 -6.48 -16.85
C SER A 116 -16.87 -7.38 -16.31
N PRO A 117 -17.14 -8.68 -16.07
CA PRO A 117 -16.13 -9.65 -15.64
C PRO A 117 -14.95 -9.77 -16.61
N GLU A 118 -15.17 -9.62 -17.92
CA GLU A 118 -14.09 -9.73 -18.92
C GLU A 118 -13.10 -8.57 -18.80
N ILE A 119 -13.59 -7.37 -18.48
CA ILE A 119 -12.73 -6.19 -18.23
C ILE A 119 -12.00 -6.36 -16.90
N ALA A 120 -12.71 -6.79 -15.85
CA ALA A 120 -12.12 -7.07 -14.55
C ALA A 120 -11.01 -8.13 -14.64
N LYS A 121 -11.22 -9.19 -15.43
CA LYS A 121 -10.24 -10.23 -15.67
C LYS A 121 -8.95 -9.68 -16.30
N LYS A 122 -9.05 -8.80 -17.31
CA LYS A 122 -7.87 -8.15 -17.90
C LYS A 122 -7.07 -7.36 -16.86
N PHE A 123 -7.76 -6.69 -15.95
CA PHE A 123 -7.11 -5.99 -14.85
C PHE A 123 -6.39 -6.96 -13.91
N VAL A 124 -7.07 -8.02 -13.44
CA VAL A 124 -6.49 -9.03 -12.54
C VAL A 124 -5.27 -9.71 -13.17
N ASP A 125 -5.37 -10.07 -14.45
CA ASP A 125 -4.28 -10.71 -15.22
C ASP A 125 -3.08 -9.76 -15.43
N ALA A 126 -3.29 -8.45 -15.40
CA ALA A 126 -2.24 -7.43 -15.57
C ALA A 126 -1.57 -7.00 -14.24
N LEU A 127 -2.09 -7.44 -13.09
CA LEU A 127 -1.47 -7.12 -11.80
C LEU A 127 -0.07 -7.74 -11.70
N PRO A 128 0.91 -7.04 -11.10
CA PRO A 128 2.25 -7.56 -10.89
C PRO A 128 2.27 -8.59 -9.76
N MET A 129 1.68 -9.76 -10.02
CA MET A 129 1.63 -10.86 -9.06
C MET A 129 3.04 -11.18 -8.57
N THR A 130 3.20 -11.20 -7.26
CA THR A 130 4.51 -11.35 -6.60
C THR A 130 4.45 -12.54 -5.67
N GLU A 131 5.57 -13.26 -5.60
CA GLU A 131 5.89 -14.23 -4.54
C GLU A 131 7.06 -13.67 -3.74
N VAL A 132 6.79 -13.23 -2.51
CA VAL A 132 7.85 -12.76 -1.60
C VAL A 132 8.74 -13.94 -1.19
N PRO A 133 10.08 -13.76 -1.16
CA PRO A 133 11.01 -14.88 -0.98
C PRO A 133 11.06 -15.38 0.47
N THR A 134 10.60 -14.59 1.42
CA THR A 134 10.68 -14.88 2.86
C THR A 134 9.35 -15.33 3.45
N THR A 135 9.39 -15.72 4.72
CA THR A 135 8.22 -16.16 5.50
C THR A 135 7.27 -15.00 5.81
N TYR A 136 7.82 -13.86 6.25
CA TYR A 136 7.06 -12.73 6.75
C TYR A 136 7.20 -11.49 5.87
N VAL A 137 6.07 -10.79 5.71
CA VAL A 137 6.02 -9.38 5.33
C VAL A 137 5.72 -8.57 6.58
N VAL A 138 6.50 -7.52 6.84
CA VAL A 138 6.40 -6.71 8.05
C VAL A 138 6.13 -5.26 7.69
N TYR A 139 5.12 -4.67 8.33
CA TYR A 139 4.92 -3.23 8.37
C TYR A 139 5.42 -2.72 9.72
N LYS A 140 6.43 -1.87 9.69
CA LYS A 140 7.10 -1.34 10.88
C LYS A 140 7.29 0.17 10.75
N PRO A 141 7.09 0.96 11.82
CA PRO A 141 7.46 2.37 11.80
C PRO A 141 8.93 2.55 11.40
N LEU A 142 9.24 3.47 10.50
CA LEU A 142 10.59 3.67 9.96
C LEU A 142 11.61 4.02 11.05
N ASP A 143 11.17 4.79 12.04
CA ASP A 143 11.92 5.18 13.23
C ASP A 143 12.28 4.00 14.14
N GLN A 144 11.57 2.86 14.03
CA GLN A 144 11.80 1.64 14.81
C GLN A 144 12.65 0.57 14.09
N LEU A 145 13.19 0.86 12.90
CA LEU A 145 14.11 -0.05 12.21
C LEU A 145 15.44 -0.21 12.96
N THR A 146 15.98 -1.43 12.97
CA THR A 146 17.38 -1.69 13.39
C THR A 146 18.36 -1.42 12.24
N GLU A 147 19.67 -1.42 12.52
CA GLU A 147 20.71 -1.13 11.52
C GLU A 147 20.82 -2.23 10.43
N GLU A 148 20.41 -3.45 10.76
CA GLU A 148 20.45 -4.62 9.87
C GLU A 148 19.20 -4.71 8.97
N GLU A 149 18.14 -3.96 9.29
CA GLU A 149 16.88 -4.01 8.56
C GLU A 149 16.89 -3.08 7.35
N THR A 150 16.78 -3.66 6.17
CA THR A 150 16.66 -2.93 4.90
C THR A 150 15.24 -3.05 4.36
N PRO A 151 14.47 -1.95 4.28
CA PRO A 151 13.14 -1.93 3.67
C PRO A 151 13.20 -2.21 2.18
N GLU A 152 12.12 -2.81 1.66
CA GLU A 152 11.86 -2.89 0.22
C GLU A 152 11.19 -1.59 -0.26
N VAL A 153 10.27 -1.08 0.56
CA VAL A 153 9.44 0.09 0.28
C VAL A 153 9.27 0.88 1.57
N VAL A 154 9.29 2.21 1.47
CA VAL A 154 8.86 3.13 2.53
C VAL A 154 7.56 3.79 2.10
N VAL A 155 6.54 3.73 2.95
CA VAL A 155 5.21 4.25 2.65
C VAL A 155 4.86 5.38 3.61
N PHE A 156 4.58 6.55 3.05
CA PHE A 156 4.10 7.71 3.79
C PHE A 156 2.57 7.76 3.79
N LEU A 157 1.99 8.29 4.87
CA LEU A 157 0.61 8.79 4.90
C LEU A 157 0.62 10.31 4.79
N ALA A 158 0.07 10.83 3.70
CA ALA A 158 0.22 12.23 3.33
C ALA A 158 -1.11 12.86 2.90
N ASN A 159 -1.31 14.12 3.30
CA ASN A 159 -2.39 14.95 2.75
C ASN A 159 -2.01 15.52 1.38
N VAL A 160 -2.92 16.25 0.72
CA VAL A 160 -2.70 16.76 -0.64
C VAL A 160 -1.47 17.67 -0.78
N GLU A 161 -1.16 18.46 0.23
CA GLU A 161 -0.02 19.40 0.19
C GLU A 161 1.30 18.66 0.41
N GLN A 162 1.30 17.69 1.32
CA GLN A 162 2.43 16.77 1.51
C GLN A 162 2.68 15.89 0.28
N LEU A 163 1.63 15.39 -0.38
CA LEU A 163 1.75 14.67 -1.65
C LEU A 163 2.36 15.54 -2.74
N SER A 164 2.00 16.83 -2.77
CA SER A 164 2.60 17.79 -3.71
C SER A 164 4.10 17.93 -3.47
N ALA A 165 4.54 18.08 -2.22
CA ALA A 165 5.95 18.12 -1.88
C ALA A 165 6.69 16.80 -2.22
N LEU A 166 6.11 15.66 -1.85
CA LEU A 166 6.67 14.34 -2.17
C LEU A 166 6.82 14.14 -3.67
N SER A 167 5.86 14.62 -4.47
CA SER A 167 5.92 14.53 -5.93
C SER A 167 7.01 15.41 -6.53
N VAL A 168 7.20 16.63 -6.02
CA VAL A 168 8.30 17.49 -6.48
C VAL A 168 9.64 16.88 -6.09
N LEU A 169 9.77 16.37 -4.86
CA LEU A 169 11.01 15.76 -4.38
C LEU A 169 11.35 14.47 -5.14
N ALA A 170 10.37 13.61 -5.41
CA ALA A 170 10.53 12.41 -6.23
C ALA A 170 11.04 12.73 -7.65
N ASN A 171 10.76 13.93 -8.16
CA ASN A 171 11.21 14.37 -9.47
C ASN A 171 12.51 15.18 -9.45
N TYR A 172 13.01 15.56 -8.26
CA TYR A 172 14.03 16.61 -8.09
C TYR A 172 15.31 16.35 -8.90
N GLU A 173 15.79 15.10 -8.93
CA GLU A 173 16.95 14.68 -9.71
C GLU A 173 16.60 13.93 -11.00
N ARG A 174 15.33 13.58 -11.22
CA ARG A 174 14.94 12.65 -12.28
C ARG A 174 14.95 13.29 -13.66
N GLY A 175 14.34 14.47 -13.80
CA GLY A 175 14.30 15.24 -15.05
C GLY A 175 13.50 14.64 -16.21
N THR A 176 13.14 13.36 -16.18
CA THR A 176 12.42 12.66 -17.26
C THR A 176 11.48 11.54 -16.77
N GLY A 177 10.52 11.16 -17.62
CA GLY A 177 9.58 10.07 -17.35
C GLY A 177 8.66 10.33 -16.14
N PRO A 178 7.73 9.41 -15.84
CA PRO A 178 6.88 9.53 -14.65
C PRO A 178 7.68 9.18 -13.39
N SER A 179 8.00 10.16 -12.54
CA SER A 179 8.59 9.92 -11.21
C SER A 179 7.57 9.45 -10.18
N VAL A 180 6.29 9.71 -10.45
CA VAL A 180 5.15 9.37 -9.60
C VAL A 180 4.01 8.85 -10.47
N ILE A 181 3.38 7.78 -10.03
CA ILE A 181 2.20 7.18 -10.67
C ILE A 181 1.05 7.03 -9.67
N MET A 182 -0.19 7.00 -10.17
CA MET A 182 -1.39 6.76 -9.37
C MET A 182 -2.22 5.64 -10.03
N PRO A 183 -1.80 4.38 -9.89
CA PRO A 183 -2.45 3.25 -10.54
C PRO A 183 -3.78 2.90 -9.86
N PHE A 184 -4.72 2.35 -10.63
CA PHE A 184 -5.91 1.73 -10.07
C PHE A 184 -5.57 0.39 -9.42
N GLY A 185 -6.11 0.12 -8.24
CA GLY A 185 -6.02 -1.18 -7.58
C GLY A 185 -6.53 -1.15 -6.16
N ALA A 186 -6.64 -2.33 -5.54
CA ALA A 186 -7.01 -2.42 -4.13
C ALA A 186 -5.98 -1.70 -3.26
N GLY A 187 -6.39 -1.20 -2.09
CA GLY A 187 -5.49 -0.49 -1.18
C GLY A 187 -4.20 -1.26 -0.90
N CYS A 188 -4.32 -2.57 -0.65
CA CYS A 188 -3.18 -3.47 -0.43
C CYS A 188 -2.25 -3.62 -1.65
N HIS A 189 -2.75 -3.49 -2.88
CA HIS A 189 -1.90 -3.53 -4.08
C HIS A 189 -0.98 -2.32 -4.14
N THR A 190 -1.52 -1.14 -3.83
CA THR A 190 -0.79 0.14 -3.87
C THR A 190 0.18 0.32 -2.69
N LEU A 191 0.07 -0.52 -1.65
CA LEU A 191 1.01 -0.57 -0.54
C LEU A 191 2.11 -1.62 -0.72
N GLY A 192 1.86 -2.67 -1.53
CA GLY A 192 2.76 -3.81 -1.66
C GLY A 192 3.13 -4.14 -3.12
N ILE A 193 2.42 -5.04 -3.78
CA ILE A 193 2.87 -5.60 -5.08
C ILE A 193 3.18 -4.58 -6.18
N ILE A 194 2.50 -3.43 -6.22
CA ILE A 194 2.80 -2.40 -7.22
C ILE A 194 4.13 -1.70 -6.90
N PRO A 195 4.36 -1.12 -5.72
CA PRO A 195 5.67 -0.57 -5.39
C PRO A 195 6.79 -1.63 -5.32
N TYR A 196 6.50 -2.91 -5.04
CA TYR A 196 7.51 -3.99 -5.18
C TYR A 196 7.95 -4.19 -6.63
N ALA A 197 7.04 -4.05 -7.58
CA ALA A 197 7.38 -4.12 -9.00
C ALA A 197 8.21 -2.91 -9.43
N GLU A 198 7.88 -1.71 -8.96
CA GLU A 198 8.68 -0.51 -9.18
C GLU A 198 10.08 -0.65 -8.57
N ALA A 199 10.22 -1.27 -7.39
CA ALA A 199 11.52 -1.51 -6.75
C ALA A 199 12.47 -2.40 -7.58
N LYS A 200 11.92 -3.21 -8.50
CA LYS A 200 12.70 -4.05 -9.42
C LYS A 200 12.98 -3.38 -10.77
N SER A 201 12.42 -2.20 -11.02
CA SER A 201 12.61 -1.46 -12.27
C SER A 201 13.93 -0.68 -12.24
N GLY A 202 14.53 -0.44 -13.42
CA GLY A 202 15.75 0.36 -13.53
C GLY A 202 15.52 1.85 -13.24
N GLU A 203 14.28 2.32 -13.39
CA GLU A 203 13.87 3.70 -13.14
C GLU A 203 12.55 3.69 -12.34
N PRO A 204 12.62 3.49 -11.00
CA PRO A 204 11.44 3.34 -10.15
C PRO A 204 10.62 4.62 -10.06
N SER A 205 9.31 4.47 -10.01
CA SER A 205 8.34 5.53 -9.71
C SER A 205 7.78 5.35 -8.30
N ALA A 206 7.51 6.45 -7.61
CA ALA A 206 6.71 6.40 -6.40
C ALA A 206 5.23 6.19 -6.75
N VAL A 207 4.48 5.57 -5.83
CA VAL A 207 3.09 5.16 -6.05
C VAL A 207 2.17 5.92 -5.09
N ILE A 208 1.29 6.76 -5.63
CA ILE A 208 0.16 7.29 -4.88
C ILE A 208 -0.92 6.21 -4.82
N GLY A 209 -1.32 5.85 -3.59
CA GLY A 209 -2.22 4.74 -3.32
C GLY A 209 -3.34 5.09 -2.36
N LEU A 210 -4.04 4.05 -1.88
CA LEU A 210 -5.22 4.19 -1.00
C LEU A 210 -6.33 5.07 -1.59
N THR A 211 -6.42 5.12 -2.92
CA THR A 211 -7.54 5.70 -3.68
C THR A 211 -8.71 4.72 -3.85
N ASP A 212 -8.49 3.44 -3.52
CA ASP A 212 -9.50 2.38 -3.42
C ASP A 212 -10.64 2.80 -2.48
N ILE A 213 -11.83 3.02 -3.06
CA ILE A 213 -13.00 3.49 -2.33
C ILE A 213 -13.47 2.51 -1.25
N SER A 214 -13.21 1.21 -1.41
CA SER A 214 -13.49 0.19 -0.38
C SER A 214 -12.53 0.30 0.80
N ALA A 215 -11.28 0.71 0.55
CA ALA A 215 -10.27 0.91 1.58
C ALA A 215 -10.36 2.27 2.28
N ARG A 216 -10.90 3.31 1.61
CA ARG A 216 -10.97 4.70 2.13
C ARG A 216 -11.60 4.80 3.52
N ARG A 217 -12.58 3.95 3.85
CA ARG A 217 -13.22 3.92 5.19
C ARG A 217 -12.27 3.60 6.35
N HIS A 218 -11.09 3.06 6.06
CA HIS A 218 -10.06 2.69 7.04
C HIS A 218 -8.98 3.76 7.22
N VAL A 219 -9.00 4.83 6.41
CA VAL A 219 -7.96 5.85 6.34
C VAL A 219 -8.59 7.20 6.66
N ASP A 220 -7.82 8.11 7.26
CA ASP A 220 -8.30 9.47 7.51
C ASP A 220 -8.71 10.15 6.17
N LYS A 221 -9.78 10.95 6.21
CA LYS A 221 -10.49 11.46 5.03
C LYS A 221 -9.62 12.23 4.04
N ASP A 222 -8.56 12.85 4.52
CA ASP A 222 -7.64 13.75 3.82
C ASP A 222 -6.30 13.10 3.47
N LEU A 223 -6.07 11.85 3.90
CA LEU A 223 -4.79 11.16 3.69
C LEU A 223 -4.87 10.10 2.60
N LEU A 224 -3.81 10.01 1.80
CA LEU A 224 -3.52 8.90 0.89
C LEU A 224 -2.15 8.31 1.24
N SER A 225 -1.79 7.19 0.61
CA SER A 225 -0.44 6.65 0.71
C SER A 225 0.47 7.20 -0.40
N PHE A 226 1.75 7.35 -0.08
CA PHE A 226 2.81 7.56 -1.06
C PHE A 226 3.90 6.51 -0.80
N ALA A 227 3.92 5.45 -1.61
CA ALA A 227 4.85 4.33 -1.47
C ALA A 227 6.08 4.55 -2.37
N VAL A 228 7.28 4.43 -1.80
CA VAL A 228 8.54 4.73 -2.46
C VAL A 228 9.46 3.52 -2.36
N PRO A 229 9.94 2.96 -3.48
CA PRO A 229 11.01 1.96 -3.44
C PRO A 229 12.22 2.46 -2.64
N PHE A 230 12.80 1.60 -1.80
CA PHE A 230 13.78 2.05 -0.81
C PHE A 230 15.01 2.75 -1.41
N SER A 231 15.51 2.27 -2.55
CA SER A 231 16.62 2.92 -3.28
C SER A 231 16.28 4.33 -3.75
N MET A 232 15.04 4.59 -4.14
CA MET A 232 14.54 5.92 -4.50
C MET A 232 14.34 6.78 -3.26
N PHE A 233 13.83 6.21 -2.16
CA PHE A 233 13.67 6.91 -0.89
C PHE A 233 14.99 7.45 -0.36
N LEU A 234 16.08 6.68 -0.42
CA LEU A 234 17.42 7.15 -0.01
C LEU A 234 17.87 8.40 -0.79
N LYS A 235 17.69 8.40 -2.12
CA LYS A 235 17.97 9.59 -2.94
C LYS A 235 17.08 10.76 -2.55
N MET A 236 15.80 10.53 -2.31
CA MET A 236 14.89 11.60 -1.87
C MET A 236 15.32 12.18 -0.51
N GLU A 237 15.79 11.35 0.43
CA GLU A 237 16.30 11.78 1.74
C GLU A 237 17.59 12.60 1.62
N GLU A 238 18.50 12.23 0.71
CA GLU A 238 19.70 13.00 0.40
C GLU A 238 19.35 14.39 -0.17
N ASN A 239 18.31 14.44 -0.98
CA ASN A 239 17.84 15.65 -1.64
C ASN A 239 17.03 16.60 -0.74
N VAL A 240 16.72 16.25 0.51
CA VAL A 240 15.98 17.18 1.38
C VAL A 240 16.74 18.49 1.55
N GLU A 241 18.04 18.39 1.82
CA GLU A 241 18.91 19.56 1.96
C GLU A 241 19.21 20.20 0.60
N GLY A 242 19.01 21.52 0.50
CA GLY A 242 19.20 22.27 -0.76
C GLY A 242 17.98 22.30 -1.70
N SER A 243 16.95 21.50 -1.44
CA SER A 243 15.73 21.47 -2.26
C SER A 243 14.78 22.66 -2.05
N PHE A 244 13.62 22.57 -2.71
CA PHE A 244 12.51 23.51 -2.60
C PHE A 244 11.90 23.57 -1.18
N LEU A 245 12.16 22.58 -0.31
CA LEU A 245 11.58 22.47 1.04
C LEU A 245 11.99 23.60 2.00
N LYS A 246 12.96 24.44 1.62
CA LYS A 246 13.34 25.66 2.36
C LYS A 246 13.09 26.93 1.56
N LYS A 247 12.31 26.86 0.48
CA LYS A 247 12.04 27.98 -0.44
C LYS A 247 10.65 28.55 -0.20
N GLU A 248 10.48 29.81 -0.58
CA GLU A 248 9.30 30.63 -0.31
C GLU A 248 7.97 29.95 -0.68
N VAL A 249 7.88 29.32 -1.84
CA VAL A 249 6.63 28.65 -2.30
C VAL A 249 6.17 27.56 -1.32
N TRP A 250 7.11 26.74 -0.82
CA TRP A 250 6.77 25.70 0.16
C TRP A 250 6.47 26.29 1.53
N MET A 251 7.27 27.26 1.99
CA MET A 251 7.09 27.90 3.28
C MET A 251 5.71 28.57 3.40
N ASN A 252 5.29 29.32 2.37
CA ASN A 252 3.98 29.96 2.32
C ASN A 252 2.83 28.94 2.36
N LEU A 253 3.02 27.76 1.76
CA LEU A 253 2.02 26.68 1.80
C LEU A 253 1.90 26.08 3.20
N MET A 254 3.03 25.86 3.90
CA MET A 254 3.03 25.36 5.27
C MET A 254 2.39 26.33 6.27
N GLU A 255 2.54 27.65 6.07
CA GLU A 255 1.90 28.66 6.90
C GLU A 255 0.37 28.63 6.80
N ARG A 256 -0.19 28.30 5.62
CA ARG A 256 -1.64 28.20 5.41
C ARG A 256 -2.30 27.10 6.26
N ASN A 257 -1.55 26.06 6.62
CA ASN A 257 -2.08 24.89 7.34
C ASN A 257 -1.95 24.98 8.87
N ASN A 258 -1.25 26.00 9.37
CA ASN A 258 -1.11 26.28 10.81
C ASN A 258 -2.20 27.24 11.29
#